data_AF-A0A2E8UJF6-F1
#
_entry.id   AF-A0A2E8UJF6-F1
#
_cell.length_a   1.000
_cell.length_b   1.000
_cell.length_c   1.000
_cell.angle_alpha   90.00
_cell.angle_beta   90.00
_cell.angle_gamma   90.00
#
_symmetry.space_group_name_H-M   'P 1'
#
loop_
_entity.id
_entity.type
_entity.pdbx_description
1 polymer ?
#
loop_
_entity_poly.entity_id
_entity_poly.type
_entity_poly.pdbx_seq_one_letter_code
_entity_poly.pdbx_strand_id
1 'polypeptide(L)'
;MKKSLSRNPNMLRTMIGLGLTLILLLGYAVYSNTVDTEYYRFETTNEESELTLTKSDEGTWFSTTNYAISWLNASVDNLPDGSVLTISSSSVPYHHSELLGSDNDGRMFTCKDINEDFELIVESCIVAFTHSATEVDGKIEFKSIVAVDLPLGGVGYIEATDIANANDEANRKIMDATNINTWTVSIHVDGQPLNNSEAPKLTIVQHELMTVDEFRLDPVVETLYGIASLIGCFTMMLAVPMIAYFSGVARQKREDRLRSENPPPIT
;
A
#
# COMPACT_ATOMS: atom_id res chain seq x y z
N MET A 1 -13.76 -25.70 47.13
CA MET A 1 -13.86 -26.16 45.72
C MET A 1 -12.60 -26.83 45.16
N LYS A 2 -11.75 -27.50 45.97
CA LYS A 2 -10.61 -28.31 45.48
C LYS A 2 -11.02 -29.59 44.71
N LYS A 3 -12.32 -29.83 44.47
CA LYS A 3 -12.88 -31.16 44.24
C LYS A 3 -13.59 -31.40 42.89
N SER A 4 -13.69 -30.40 41.99
CA SER A 4 -14.24 -30.64 40.63
C SER A 4 -13.17 -30.65 39.52
N LEU A 5 -12.05 -29.93 39.68
CA LEU A 5 -10.91 -30.00 38.73
C LEU A 5 -10.01 -31.23 38.95
N SER A 6 -10.10 -31.91 40.10
CA SER A 6 -9.25 -33.06 40.44
C SER A 6 -9.80 -34.42 39.98
N ARG A 7 -10.94 -34.46 39.24
CA ARG A 7 -11.66 -35.71 38.98
C ARG A 7 -11.36 -36.35 37.62
N ASN A 8 -10.57 -35.70 36.76
CA ASN A 8 -10.10 -36.35 35.53
C ASN A 8 -8.72 -35.82 35.10
N PRO A 9 -7.61 -36.34 35.65
CA PRO A 9 -6.25 -35.88 35.32
C PRO A 9 -5.91 -36.06 33.83
N ASN A 10 -6.64 -36.92 33.12
CA ASN A 10 -6.53 -37.07 31.67
C ASN A 10 -7.01 -35.82 30.90
N MET A 11 -8.03 -35.09 31.38
CA MET A 11 -8.60 -33.94 30.68
C MET A 11 -7.64 -32.74 30.65
N LEU A 12 -6.95 -32.48 31.77
CA LEU A 12 -5.93 -31.41 31.83
C LEU A 12 -4.72 -31.77 30.95
N ARG A 13 -4.29 -33.03 30.99
CA ARG A 13 -3.17 -33.53 30.20
C ARG A 13 -3.48 -33.50 28.69
N THR A 14 -4.71 -33.82 28.29
CA THR A 14 -5.14 -33.72 26.90
C THR A 14 -5.28 -32.28 26.43
N MET A 15 -5.77 -31.37 27.28
CA MET A 15 -5.88 -29.95 26.92
C MET A 15 -4.50 -29.29 26.76
N ILE A 16 -3.56 -29.58 27.67
CA ILE A 16 -2.17 -29.10 27.56
C ILE A 16 -1.46 -29.76 26.37
N GLY A 17 -1.65 -31.06 26.16
CA GLY A 17 -1.06 -31.80 25.03
C GLY A 17 -1.53 -31.27 23.68
N LEU A 18 -2.85 -31.10 23.51
CA LEU A 18 -3.44 -30.55 22.28
C LEU A 18 -3.01 -29.10 22.04
N GLY A 19 -2.94 -28.28 23.10
CA GLY A 19 -2.45 -26.91 23.00
C GLY A 19 -0.99 -26.84 22.55
N LEU A 20 -0.12 -27.69 23.10
CA LEU A 20 1.29 -27.73 22.72
C LEU A 20 1.49 -28.26 21.30
N THR A 21 0.73 -29.28 20.87
CA THR A 21 0.76 -29.74 19.48
C THR A 21 0.26 -28.67 18.50
N LEU A 22 -0.77 -27.90 18.87
CA LEU A 22 -1.26 -26.80 18.03
C LEU A 22 -0.19 -25.72 17.87
N ILE A 23 0.50 -25.35 18.94
CA ILE A 23 1.61 -24.38 18.90
C ILE A 23 2.74 -24.88 17.99
N LEU A 24 3.12 -26.15 18.10
CA LEU A 24 4.17 -26.73 17.24
C LEU A 24 3.74 -26.79 15.77
N LEU A 25 2.49 -27.16 15.48
CA LEU A 25 1.96 -27.20 14.12
C LEU A 25 1.85 -25.81 13.50
N LEU A 26 1.36 -24.82 14.26
CA LEU A 26 1.31 -23.43 13.80
C LEU A 26 2.72 -22.85 13.61
N GLY A 27 3.64 -23.13 14.54
CA GLY A 27 5.04 -22.73 14.40
C GLY A 27 5.71 -23.35 13.17
N TYR A 28 5.44 -24.62 12.89
CA TYR A 28 5.91 -25.28 11.67
C TYR A 28 5.27 -24.72 10.41
N ALA A 29 3.96 -24.43 10.42
CA ALA A 29 3.27 -23.84 9.27
C ALA A 29 3.81 -22.44 8.94
N VAL A 30 4.03 -21.61 9.97
CA VAL A 30 4.70 -20.31 9.80
C VAL A 30 6.09 -20.51 9.23
N TYR A 31 6.92 -21.34 9.87
CA TYR A 31 8.29 -21.63 9.41
C TYR A 31 8.35 -22.12 7.96
N SER A 32 7.48 -23.06 7.58
CA SER A 32 7.43 -23.61 6.22
C SER A 32 7.13 -22.51 5.19
N ASN A 33 6.14 -21.65 5.47
CA ASN A 33 5.81 -20.52 4.60
C ASN A 33 6.83 -19.39 4.66
N THR A 34 7.73 -19.36 5.66
CA THR A 34 8.83 -18.38 5.72
C THR A 34 10.02 -18.80 4.87
N VAL A 35 10.20 -20.11 4.68
CA VAL A 35 11.38 -20.71 4.04
C VAL A 35 11.17 -20.94 2.55
N ASP A 36 9.95 -21.21 2.13
CA ASP A 36 9.60 -21.48 0.73
C ASP A 36 8.52 -20.48 0.30
N THR A 37 8.96 -19.31 -0.16
CA THR A 37 8.06 -18.27 -0.65
C THR A 37 8.06 -18.27 -2.16
N GLU A 38 6.89 -18.36 -2.77
CA GLU A 38 6.71 -18.15 -4.22
C GLU A 38 6.79 -16.65 -4.57
N TYR A 39 7.03 -15.76 -3.60
CA TYR A 39 7.10 -14.32 -3.80
C TYR A 39 8.55 -13.84 -3.84
N TYR A 40 8.82 -12.98 -4.81
CA TYR A 40 10.11 -12.32 -5.00
C TYR A 40 9.91 -10.82 -4.93
N ARG A 41 10.84 -10.16 -4.24
CA ARG A 41 10.90 -8.70 -4.16
C ARG A 41 11.90 -8.21 -5.19
N PHE A 42 11.48 -7.26 -6.03
CA PHE A 42 12.39 -6.60 -6.95
C PHE A 42 12.52 -5.12 -6.63
N GLU A 43 13.73 -4.59 -6.82
CA GLU A 43 14.05 -3.18 -6.66
C GLU A 43 14.39 -2.56 -8.00
N THR A 44 14.03 -1.28 -8.13
CA THR A 44 14.35 -0.46 -9.29
C THR A 44 14.98 0.85 -8.84
N THR A 45 15.72 1.50 -9.74
CA THR A 45 16.41 2.77 -9.46
C THR A 45 15.48 3.87 -8.94
N ASN A 46 14.26 3.95 -9.47
CA ASN A 46 13.24 4.95 -9.09
C ASN A 46 13.79 6.37 -9.10
N GLU A 47 14.50 6.72 -10.17
CA GLU A 47 15.27 7.95 -10.28
C GLU A 47 14.43 9.06 -10.91
N GLU A 48 14.35 10.22 -10.27
CA GLU A 48 13.70 11.40 -10.86
C GLU A 48 14.69 12.17 -11.75
N SER A 49 14.25 12.53 -12.96
CA SER A 49 15.04 13.28 -13.93
C SER A 49 14.21 14.35 -14.62
N GLU A 50 14.80 15.52 -14.87
CA GLU A 50 14.17 16.62 -15.59
C GLU A 50 14.44 16.48 -17.11
N LEU A 51 13.37 16.57 -17.90
CA LEU A 51 13.48 16.47 -19.35
C LEU A 51 13.90 17.81 -19.96
N THR A 52 14.91 17.75 -20.82
CA THR A 52 15.26 18.90 -21.67
C THR A 52 14.25 19.02 -22.79
N LEU A 53 13.55 20.15 -22.82
CA LEU A 53 12.53 20.46 -23.82
C LEU A 53 13.12 21.27 -24.98
N THR A 54 12.78 20.88 -26.20
CA THR A 54 13.11 21.65 -27.41
C THR A 54 11.87 22.40 -27.88
N LYS A 55 12.00 23.70 -28.14
CA LYS A 55 10.90 24.54 -28.63
C LYS A 55 10.78 24.46 -30.14
N SER A 56 9.55 24.28 -30.63
CA SER A 56 9.16 24.35 -32.04
C SER A 56 8.84 25.79 -32.46
N ASP A 57 8.86 26.04 -33.77
CA ASP A 57 8.47 27.33 -34.38
C ASP A 57 7.00 27.69 -34.08
N GLU A 58 6.16 26.70 -33.82
CA GLU A 58 4.74 26.84 -33.47
C GLU A 58 4.49 27.16 -31.99
N GLY A 59 5.56 27.34 -31.19
CA GLY A 59 5.45 27.64 -29.75
C GLY A 59 5.17 26.43 -28.86
N THR A 60 5.22 25.21 -29.42
CA THR A 60 5.13 23.95 -28.68
C THR A 60 6.50 23.47 -28.24
N TRP A 61 6.56 22.74 -27.12
CA TRP A 61 7.77 22.09 -26.65
C TRP A 61 7.68 20.59 -26.84
N PHE A 62 8.79 19.94 -27.16
CA PHE A 62 8.85 18.49 -27.26
C PHE A 62 10.10 17.90 -26.62
N SER A 63 9.97 16.68 -26.11
CA SER A 63 11.08 15.86 -25.63
C SER A 63 10.79 14.39 -25.90
N THR A 64 11.80 13.64 -26.30
CA THR A 64 11.66 12.21 -26.63
C THR A 64 12.39 11.38 -25.59
N THR A 65 11.69 10.39 -25.03
CA THR A 65 12.18 9.46 -24.02
C THR A 65 12.15 8.04 -24.54
N ASN A 66 13.03 7.18 -24.02
CA ASN A 66 13.04 5.74 -24.29
C ASN A 66 13.38 4.96 -23.01
N TYR A 67 12.61 5.21 -21.96
CA TYR A 67 12.83 4.65 -20.62
C TYR A 67 11.52 4.10 -20.08
N ALA A 68 11.60 3.19 -19.10
CA ALA A 68 10.44 2.78 -18.31
C ALA A 68 10.08 3.92 -17.33
N ILE A 69 8.99 4.63 -17.61
CA ILE A 69 8.58 5.83 -16.85
C ILE A 69 7.33 5.49 -16.03
N SER A 70 7.36 5.77 -14.73
CA SER A 70 6.19 5.62 -13.85
C SER A 70 5.43 6.92 -13.66
N TRP A 71 6.14 8.02 -13.44
CA TRP A 71 5.56 9.34 -13.21
C TRP A 71 5.98 10.33 -14.29
N LEU A 72 5.06 11.23 -14.64
CA LEU A 72 5.32 12.41 -15.44
C LEU A 72 4.66 13.60 -14.74
N ASN A 73 5.48 14.54 -14.29
CA ASN A 73 5.04 15.74 -13.61
C ASN A 73 5.45 16.96 -14.43
N ALA A 74 4.58 17.96 -14.50
CA ALA A 74 4.91 19.25 -15.10
C ALA A 74 4.56 20.39 -14.14
N SER A 75 5.37 21.44 -14.18
CA SER A 75 5.10 22.67 -13.45
C SER A 75 5.45 23.89 -14.27
N VAL A 76 4.61 24.92 -14.16
CA VAL A 76 4.79 26.21 -14.83
C VAL A 76 4.32 27.31 -13.90
N ASP A 77 5.12 28.36 -13.77
CA ASP A 77 4.82 29.53 -12.93
C ASP A 77 4.68 30.79 -13.81
N ASN A 78 4.16 31.87 -13.22
CA ASN A 78 3.99 33.17 -13.85
C ASN A 78 3.08 33.14 -15.10
N LEU A 79 2.02 32.35 -15.04
CA LEU A 79 1.03 32.25 -16.11
C LEU A 79 -0.09 33.30 -15.99
N PRO A 80 -0.59 33.84 -17.11
CA PRO A 80 -1.81 34.65 -17.12
C PRO A 80 -3.05 33.86 -16.68
N ASP A 81 -4.03 34.54 -16.10
CA ASP A 81 -5.32 33.97 -15.73
C ASP A 81 -5.97 33.24 -16.92
N GLY A 82 -6.45 32.01 -16.68
CA GLY A 82 -7.11 31.20 -17.72
C GLY A 82 -6.14 30.50 -18.67
N SER A 83 -4.86 30.41 -18.32
CA SER A 83 -3.90 29.57 -19.01
C SER A 83 -4.25 28.08 -18.86
N VAL A 84 -4.11 27.33 -19.96
CA VAL A 84 -4.30 25.88 -20.01
C VAL A 84 -3.04 25.23 -20.55
N LEU A 85 -2.44 24.36 -19.74
CA LEU A 85 -1.35 23.48 -20.12
C LEU A 85 -1.95 22.22 -20.75
N THR A 86 -1.44 21.81 -21.91
CA THR A 86 -1.81 20.54 -22.55
C THR A 86 -0.55 19.73 -22.83
N ILE A 87 -0.53 18.49 -22.35
CA ILE A 87 0.56 17.53 -22.53
C ILE A 87 0.03 16.35 -23.33
N SER A 88 0.75 15.98 -24.38
CA SER A 88 0.42 14.84 -25.23
C SER A 88 1.57 13.85 -25.32
N SER A 89 1.24 12.56 -25.30
CA SER A 89 2.14 11.47 -25.65
C SER A 89 1.88 11.03 -27.10
N SER A 90 2.94 10.62 -27.80
CA SER A 90 2.85 10.04 -29.15
C SER A 90 2.47 8.55 -29.17
N SER A 91 2.76 7.81 -28.11
CA SER A 91 2.74 6.33 -28.15
C SER A 91 2.20 5.64 -26.90
N VAL A 92 2.13 6.31 -25.75
CA VAL A 92 1.73 5.70 -24.48
C VAL A 92 0.53 6.46 -23.89
N PRO A 93 -0.65 5.84 -23.72
CA PRO A 93 -1.72 6.45 -22.96
C PRO A 93 -1.31 6.50 -21.48
N TYR A 94 -1.67 7.58 -20.79
CA TYR A 94 -1.28 7.77 -19.40
C TYR A 94 -2.44 8.29 -18.56
N HIS A 95 -2.30 8.17 -17.24
CA HIS A 95 -3.34 8.42 -16.26
C HIS A 95 -3.17 9.80 -15.63
N HIS A 96 -4.22 10.61 -15.66
CA HIS A 96 -4.23 11.91 -15.01
C HIS A 96 -5.55 12.15 -14.25
N SER A 97 -5.45 12.84 -13.12
CA SER A 97 -6.58 13.35 -12.35
C SER A 97 -6.12 14.62 -11.64
N GLU A 98 -7.01 15.61 -11.50
CA GLU A 98 -6.74 16.81 -10.71
C GLU A 98 -6.47 16.48 -9.23
N LEU A 99 -7.05 15.38 -8.74
CA LEU A 99 -6.87 14.92 -7.37
C LEU A 99 -5.59 14.09 -7.19
N LEU A 100 -4.82 13.83 -8.26
CA LEU A 100 -3.63 12.98 -8.17
C LEU A 100 -2.58 13.59 -7.24
N GLY A 101 -2.18 12.84 -6.21
CA GLY A 101 -1.27 13.35 -5.20
C GLY A 101 -1.90 14.30 -4.17
N SER A 102 -3.23 14.49 -4.20
CA SER A 102 -3.95 15.21 -3.14
C SER A 102 -4.07 14.35 -1.89
N ASP A 103 -3.90 14.99 -0.73
CA ASP A 103 -4.10 14.35 0.56
C ASP A 103 -5.60 14.26 0.85
N ASN A 104 -6.12 13.03 0.93
CA ASN A 104 -7.49 12.73 1.33
C ASN A 104 -7.46 11.94 2.64
N ASP A 105 -7.49 12.65 3.77
CA ASP A 105 -7.49 12.07 5.12
C ASP A 105 -6.27 11.16 5.40
N GLY A 106 -5.07 11.60 5.01
CA GLY A 106 -3.82 10.87 5.26
C GLY A 106 -3.52 9.78 4.22
N ARG A 107 -4.34 9.67 3.17
CA ARG A 107 -4.07 8.83 1.99
C ARG A 107 -3.88 9.72 0.77
N MET A 108 -2.71 9.60 0.14
CA MET A 108 -2.44 10.29 -1.11
C MET A 108 -3.24 9.59 -2.22
N PHE A 109 -4.14 10.32 -2.87
CA PHE A 109 -4.92 9.77 -3.96
C PHE A 109 -3.99 9.28 -5.06
N THR A 110 -4.22 8.04 -5.50
CA THR A 110 -3.50 7.38 -6.58
C THR A 110 -4.51 6.82 -7.57
N CYS A 111 -4.12 6.73 -8.84
CA CYS A 111 -4.95 6.13 -9.90
C CYS A 111 -5.20 4.62 -9.71
N LYS A 112 -4.66 4.04 -8.63
CA LYS A 112 -4.73 2.63 -8.28
C LYS A 112 -5.33 2.50 -6.88
N ASP A 113 -6.66 2.57 -6.77
CA ASP A 113 -7.34 2.33 -5.49
C ASP A 113 -8.06 0.98 -5.47
N ILE A 114 -8.11 0.37 -4.29
CA ILE A 114 -8.69 -0.96 -4.04
C ILE A 114 -10.00 -0.74 -3.28
N ASN A 115 -11.12 -1.28 -3.77
CA ASN A 115 -12.40 -1.18 -3.08
C ASN A 115 -12.52 -2.24 -1.96
N GLU A 116 -13.35 -1.98 -0.93
CA GLU A 116 -13.51 -2.81 0.28
C GLU A 116 -14.14 -4.20 0.04
N ASP A 117 -14.65 -4.47 -1.17
CA ASP A 117 -15.28 -5.75 -1.57
C ASP A 117 -14.61 -6.46 -2.77
N PHE A 118 -13.37 -6.12 -3.14
CA PHE A 118 -12.62 -6.74 -4.27
C PHE A 118 -13.32 -6.70 -5.66
N GLU A 119 -14.43 -5.97 -5.85
CA GLU A 119 -14.98 -5.66 -7.18
C GLU A 119 -15.32 -4.18 -7.37
N LEU A 120 -14.91 -3.69 -8.55
CA LEU A 120 -15.18 -2.41 -9.24
C LEU A 120 -14.55 -1.12 -8.69
N ILE A 121 -13.35 -0.87 -9.26
CA ILE A 121 -12.96 0.30 -10.05
C ILE A 121 -13.80 1.56 -9.83
N VAL A 122 -13.15 2.59 -9.30
CA VAL A 122 -13.35 3.95 -9.79
C VAL A 122 -12.02 4.37 -10.40
N GLU A 123 -11.91 4.25 -11.74
CA GLU A 123 -10.89 4.91 -12.55
C GLU A 123 -11.10 6.42 -12.38
N SER A 124 -10.64 6.93 -11.25
CA SER A 124 -10.69 8.35 -10.90
C SER A 124 -9.67 9.15 -11.71
N CYS A 125 -8.76 8.45 -12.39
CA CYS A 125 -7.86 8.99 -13.39
C CYS A 125 -8.36 8.67 -14.79
N ILE A 126 -8.36 9.70 -15.62
CA ILE A 126 -8.68 9.60 -17.04
C ILE A 126 -7.46 8.99 -17.72
N VAL A 127 -7.68 7.97 -18.55
CA VAL A 127 -6.66 7.39 -19.43
C VAL A 127 -6.78 7.99 -20.81
N ALA A 128 -5.77 8.74 -21.24
CA ALA A 128 -5.72 9.36 -22.55
C ALA A 128 -4.28 9.60 -23.01
N PHE A 129 -4.10 9.84 -24.31
CA PHE A 129 -2.83 10.31 -24.86
C PHE A 129 -2.61 11.80 -24.63
N THR A 130 -3.66 12.55 -24.32
CA THR A 130 -3.62 14.00 -24.16
C THR A 130 -4.41 14.38 -22.93
N HIS A 131 -3.79 15.17 -22.07
CA HIS A 131 -4.39 15.70 -20.85
C HIS A 131 -4.12 17.19 -20.74
N SER A 132 -4.97 17.88 -20.01
CA SER A 132 -4.88 19.32 -19.80
C SER A 132 -5.10 19.68 -18.34
N ALA A 133 -4.42 20.73 -17.89
CA ALA A 133 -4.62 21.33 -16.58
C ALA A 133 -4.74 22.86 -16.73
N THR A 134 -5.58 23.46 -15.89
CA THR A 134 -5.82 24.90 -15.89
C THR A 134 -4.97 25.56 -14.80
N GLU A 135 -4.59 26.80 -15.05
CA GLU A 135 -3.88 27.64 -14.10
C GLU A 135 -4.74 27.95 -12.86
N VAL A 136 -4.07 27.96 -11.71
CA VAL A 136 -4.60 28.39 -10.41
C VAL A 136 -3.52 29.24 -9.73
N ASP A 137 -3.85 30.48 -9.39
CA ASP A 137 -2.96 31.44 -8.72
C ASP A 137 -1.62 31.69 -9.44
N GLY A 138 -1.67 31.81 -10.76
CA GLY A 138 -0.54 32.04 -11.66
C GLY A 138 0.34 30.81 -11.89
N LYS A 139 -0.10 29.63 -11.44
CA LYS A 139 0.67 28.38 -11.47
C LYS A 139 -0.13 27.22 -12.04
N ILE A 140 0.56 26.30 -12.73
CA ILE A 140 0.02 24.97 -13.06
C ILE A 140 0.92 23.93 -12.42
N GLU A 141 0.32 23.04 -11.62
CA GLU A 141 0.93 21.78 -11.20
C GLU A 141 0.19 20.62 -11.85
N PHE A 142 0.89 19.86 -12.67
CA PHE A 142 0.35 18.71 -13.37
C PHE A 142 1.06 17.46 -12.87
N LYS A 143 0.30 16.49 -12.38
CA LYS A 143 0.81 15.19 -11.96
C LYS A 143 0.14 14.11 -12.80
N SER A 144 0.89 13.10 -13.21
CA SER A 144 0.35 11.98 -13.96
C SER A 144 1.16 10.71 -13.77
N ILE A 145 0.51 9.56 -13.95
CA ILE A 145 1.13 8.23 -13.91
C ILE A 145 1.15 7.67 -15.33
N VAL A 146 2.34 7.32 -15.82
CA VAL A 146 2.55 6.78 -17.16
C VAL A 146 2.35 5.26 -17.14
N ALA A 147 3.02 4.55 -16.24
CA ALA A 147 2.90 3.11 -16.09
C ALA A 147 2.53 2.73 -14.66
N VAL A 148 1.25 2.44 -14.42
CA VAL A 148 0.71 1.98 -13.12
C VAL A 148 1.26 0.62 -12.67
N ASP A 149 1.82 -0.12 -13.64
CA ASP A 149 2.43 -1.41 -13.42
C ASP A 149 3.85 -1.32 -12.85
N LEU A 150 4.54 -0.19 -13.03
CA LEU A 150 5.84 -0.01 -12.42
C LEU A 150 5.70 0.21 -10.90
N PRO A 151 6.70 -0.22 -10.10
CA PRO A 151 6.68 0.03 -8.67
C PRO A 151 6.88 1.53 -8.41
N LEU A 152 5.80 2.26 -8.14
CA LEU A 152 5.82 3.73 -7.95
C LEU A 152 6.77 4.20 -6.84
N GLY A 153 7.10 3.33 -5.88
CA GLY A 153 8.06 3.58 -4.79
C GLY A 153 9.41 2.88 -4.97
N GLY A 154 9.69 2.36 -6.16
CA GLY A 154 10.94 1.65 -6.49
C GLY A 154 10.99 0.17 -6.09
N VAL A 155 10.05 -0.30 -5.27
CA VAL A 155 9.97 -1.69 -4.81
C VAL A 155 8.69 -2.33 -5.30
N GLY A 156 8.80 -3.52 -5.88
CA GLY A 156 7.67 -4.34 -6.30
C GLY A 156 7.80 -5.79 -5.86
N TYR A 157 6.70 -6.53 -6.05
CA TYR A 157 6.61 -7.95 -5.73
C TYR A 157 6.04 -8.70 -6.93
N ILE A 158 6.52 -9.91 -7.15
CA ILE A 158 6.10 -10.83 -8.22
C ILE A 158 6.07 -12.24 -7.66
N GLU A 159 5.13 -13.03 -8.15
CA GLU A 159 4.99 -14.44 -7.82
C GLU A 159 5.70 -15.26 -8.90
N ALA A 160 6.65 -16.09 -8.53
CA ALA A 160 7.42 -16.90 -9.47
C ALA A 160 7.82 -18.25 -8.84
N THR A 161 8.20 -19.20 -9.70
CA THR A 161 8.60 -20.55 -9.28
C THR A 161 10.02 -20.62 -8.75
N ASP A 162 10.89 -19.75 -9.23
CA ASP A 162 12.29 -19.68 -8.86
C ASP A 162 12.86 -18.27 -9.17
N ILE A 163 14.07 -18.01 -8.67
CA ILE A 163 14.73 -16.71 -8.83
C ILE A 163 15.02 -16.34 -10.29
N ALA A 164 15.23 -17.32 -11.17
CA ALA A 164 15.50 -17.05 -12.58
C ALA A 164 14.21 -16.59 -13.28
N ASN A 165 13.10 -17.28 -13.03
CA ASN A 165 11.77 -16.88 -13.48
C ASN A 165 11.39 -15.50 -12.93
N ALA A 166 11.60 -15.24 -11.63
CA ALA A 166 11.37 -13.94 -11.02
C ALA A 166 12.16 -12.82 -11.70
N ASN A 167 13.43 -13.08 -12.01
CA ASN A 167 14.28 -12.11 -12.71
C ASN A 167 13.80 -11.86 -14.15
N ASP A 168 13.38 -12.89 -14.88
CA ASP A 168 12.84 -12.75 -16.23
C ASP A 168 11.52 -11.97 -16.21
N GLU A 169 10.63 -12.22 -15.24
CA GLU A 169 9.37 -11.50 -15.11
C GLU A 169 9.57 -10.04 -14.69
N ALA A 170 10.47 -9.76 -13.74
CA ALA A 170 10.83 -8.39 -13.36
C ALA A 170 11.39 -7.63 -14.57
N ASN A 171 12.33 -8.23 -15.31
CA ASN A 171 12.90 -7.62 -16.52
C ASN A 171 11.83 -7.37 -17.57
N ARG A 172 10.95 -8.34 -17.82
CA ARG A 172 9.85 -8.18 -18.76
C ARG A 172 8.95 -7.01 -18.37
N LYS A 173 8.63 -6.85 -17.07
CA LYS A 173 7.81 -5.73 -16.58
C LYS A 173 8.44 -4.35 -16.88
N ILE A 174 9.77 -4.22 -16.71
CA ILE A 174 10.49 -2.99 -17.05
C ILE A 174 10.57 -2.79 -18.57
N MET A 175 10.84 -3.85 -19.32
CA MET A 175 10.91 -3.79 -20.79
C MET A 175 9.57 -3.43 -21.42
N ASP A 176 8.46 -4.02 -20.96
CA ASP A 176 7.11 -3.74 -21.46
C ASP A 176 6.73 -2.26 -21.26
N ALA A 177 7.23 -1.64 -20.18
CA ALA A 177 7.04 -0.22 -19.90
C ALA A 177 8.03 0.69 -20.66
N THR A 178 9.13 0.16 -21.18
CA THR A 178 10.14 0.93 -21.92
C THR A 178 9.68 1.17 -23.35
N ASN A 179 9.26 2.39 -23.66
CA ASN A 179 8.75 2.75 -24.97
C ASN A 179 9.38 4.06 -25.46
N ILE A 180 9.68 4.12 -26.77
CA ILE A 180 10.01 5.38 -27.42
C ILE A 180 8.74 6.23 -27.45
N ASN A 181 8.79 7.38 -26.78
CA ASN A 181 7.67 8.29 -26.69
C ASN A 181 8.13 9.74 -26.80
N THR A 182 7.43 10.52 -27.60
CA THR A 182 7.60 11.97 -27.67
C THR A 182 6.50 12.63 -26.86
N TRP A 183 6.90 13.39 -25.85
CA TRP A 183 6.05 14.27 -25.06
C TRP A 183 5.97 15.62 -25.76
N THR A 184 4.78 16.07 -26.08
CA THR A 184 4.51 17.40 -26.65
C THR A 184 3.76 18.22 -25.62
N VAL A 185 4.27 19.40 -25.30
CA VAL A 185 3.71 20.32 -24.32
C VAL A 185 3.35 21.63 -25.00
N SER A 186 2.18 22.17 -24.69
CA SER A 186 1.71 23.44 -25.21
C SER A 186 0.94 24.19 -24.13
N ILE A 187 0.98 25.53 -24.19
CA ILE A 187 0.27 26.40 -23.25
C ILE A 187 -0.59 27.34 -24.09
N HIS A 188 -1.88 27.40 -23.76
CA HIS A 188 -2.86 28.25 -24.43
C HIS A 188 -3.52 29.19 -23.43
N VAL A 189 -3.81 30.42 -23.84
CA VAL A 189 -4.61 31.39 -23.08
C VAL A 189 -5.77 31.82 -23.98
N ASP A 190 -7.00 31.68 -23.52
CA ASP A 190 -8.21 31.98 -24.31
C ASP A 190 -8.23 31.31 -25.70
N GLY A 191 -7.64 30.12 -25.82
CA GLY A 191 -7.55 29.35 -27.06
C GLY A 191 -6.44 29.80 -28.04
N GLN A 192 -5.58 30.76 -27.66
CA GLN A 192 -4.41 31.17 -28.44
C GLN A 192 -3.11 30.65 -27.81
N PRO A 193 -2.12 30.21 -28.60
CA PRO A 193 -0.86 29.68 -28.07
C PRO A 193 -0.03 30.79 -27.41
N LEU A 194 0.47 30.52 -26.20
CA LEU A 194 1.32 31.43 -25.45
C LEU A 194 2.78 31.28 -25.89
N ASN A 195 3.13 31.89 -27.02
CA ASN A 195 4.46 31.72 -27.63
C ASN A 195 5.62 32.31 -26.83
N ASN A 196 5.37 33.22 -25.89
CA ASN A 196 6.41 33.94 -25.13
C ASN A 196 6.62 33.42 -23.70
N SER A 197 6.03 32.28 -23.31
CA SER A 197 6.29 31.73 -21.98
C SER A 197 7.66 31.06 -21.91
N GLU A 198 8.19 30.99 -20.69
CA GLU A 198 9.30 30.12 -20.35
C GLU A 198 8.91 28.65 -20.60
N ALA A 199 9.93 27.80 -20.79
CA ALA A 199 9.69 26.38 -20.99
C ALA A 199 9.12 25.77 -19.70
N PRO A 200 8.07 24.94 -19.79
CA PRO A 200 7.52 24.24 -18.63
C PRO A 200 8.56 23.28 -18.06
N LYS A 201 8.64 23.17 -16.73
CA LYS A 201 9.50 22.18 -16.09
C LYS A 201 8.81 20.82 -16.14
N LEU A 202 9.38 19.86 -16.88
CA LEU A 202 8.85 18.51 -17.03
C LEU A 202 9.78 17.51 -16.35
N THR A 203 9.32 16.80 -15.32
CA THR A 203 10.08 15.75 -14.64
C THR A 203 9.45 14.38 -14.83
N ILE A 204 10.30 13.37 -14.94
CA ILE A 204 9.91 11.96 -15.06
C ILE A 204 10.58 11.14 -13.96
N VAL A 205 9.96 10.00 -13.62
CA VAL A 205 10.59 8.99 -12.76
C VAL A 205 10.87 7.74 -13.60
N GLN A 206 12.17 7.42 -13.74
CA GLN A 206 12.66 6.31 -14.55
C GLN A 206 13.00 5.09 -13.68
N HIS A 207 12.75 3.91 -14.22
CA HIS A 207 13.02 2.63 -13.56
C HIS A 207 13.97 1.77 -14.38
N GLU A 208 15.08 1.39 -13.75
CA GLU A 208 15.93 0.28 -14.21
C GLU A 208 15.95 -0.79 -13.12
N LEU A 209 15.94 -2.06 -13.52
CA LEU A 209 15.98 -3.18 -12.56
C LEU A 209 17.34 -3.18 -11.85
N MET A 210 17.32 -3.21 -10.52
CA MET A 210 18.52 -3.29 -9.68
C MET A 210 18.76 -4.70 -9.15
N THR A 211 17.85 -5.19 -8.33
CA THR A 211 17.96 -6.51 -7.70
C THR A 211 16.62 -7.24 -7.71
N VAL A 212 16.70 -8.56 -7.68
CA VAL A 212 15.57 -9.45 -7.44
C VAL A 212 16.03 -10.41 -6.36
N ASP A 213 15.29 -10.43 -5.26
CA ASP A 213 15.61 -11.23 -4.09
C ASP A 213 14.37 -12.02 -3.66
N GLU A 214 14.58 -13.22 -3.15
CA GLU A 214 13.51 -14.01 -2.55
C GLU A 214 12.93 -13.26 -1.35
N PHE A 215 11.60 -13.14 -1.29
CA PHE A 215 10.96 -12.45 -0.20
C PHE A 215 11.03 -13.29 1.07
N ARG A 216 11.91 -12.92 2.00
CA ARG A 216 12.04 -13.63 3.27
C ARG A 216 11.40 -12.83 4.39
N LEU A 217 10.41 -13.44 5.02
CA LEU A 217 9.88 -12.99 6.30
C LEU A 217 10.90 -13.37 7.40
N ASP A 218 11.07 -12.52 8.41
CA ASP A 218 11.92 -12.87 9.55
C ASP A 218 11.14 -13.83 10.46
N PRO A 219 11.53 -15.13 10.55
CA PRO A 219 10.77 -16.11 11.32
C PRO A 219 10.71 -15.77 12.81
N VAL A 220 11.69 -15.04 13.35
CA VAL A 220 11.70 -14.62 14.76
C VAL A 220 10.64 -13.55 15.00
N VAL A 221 10.54 -12.58 14.09
CA VAL A 221 9.56 -11.50 14.18
C VAL A 221 8.15 -12.04 13.98
N GLU A 222 7.95 -12.89 12.98
CA GLU A 222 6.64 -13.53 12.72
C GLU A 222 6.21 -14.43 13.87
N THR A 223 7.13 -15.21 14.47
CA THR A 223 6.79 -16.00 15.66
C THR A 223 6.48 -15.13 16.88
N LEU A 224 7.15 -13.98 17.07
CA LEU A 224 6.81 -13.03 18.13
C LEU A 224 5.40 -12.46 17.95
N TYR A 225 5.01 -12.07 16.74
CA TYR A 225 3.65 -11.61 16.44
C TYR A 225 2.60 -12.71 16.63
N GLY A 226 2.92 -13.94 16.19
CA GLY A 226 2.06 -15.11 16.41
C GLY A 226 1.84 -15.42 17.90
N ILE A 227 2.92 -15.40 18.70
CA ILE A 227 2.87 -15.61 20.16
C ILE A 227 2.08 -14.50 20.84
N ALA A 228 2.32 -13.23 20.47
CA ALA A 228 1.61 -12.09 21.03
C ALA A 228 0.10 -12.19 20.78
N SER A 229 -0.29 -12.54 19.56
CA SER A 229 -1.69 -12.78 19.18
C SER A 229 -2.31 -13.93 19.98
N LEU A 230 -1.60 -15.05 20.14
CA LEU A 230 -2.05 -16.19 20.92
C LEU A 230 -2.24 -15.83 22.40
N ILE A 231 -1.28 -15.14 23.01
CA ILE A 231 -1.40 -14.64 24.39
C ILE A 231 -2.60 -13.70 24.52
N GLY A 232 -2.83 -12.82 23.54
CA GLY A 232 -3.99 -11.93 23.50
C GLY A 232 -5.31 -12.70 23.54
N CYS A 233 -5.48 -13.67 22.64
CA CYS A 233 -6.66 -14.52 22.58
C CYS A 233 -6.88 -15.32 23.87
N PHE A 234 -5.83 -15.96 24.41
CA PHE A 234 -5.93 -16.71 25.66
C PHE A 234 -6.24 -15.81 26.86
N THR A 235 -5.65 -14.62 26.91
CA THR A 235 -5.92 -13.65 27.97
C THR A 235 -7.37 -13.20 27.92
N MET A 236 -7.91 -12.90 26.74
CA MET A 236 -9.32 -12.54 26.58
C MET A 236 -10.25 -13.70 26.99
N MET A 237 -9.92 -14.93 26.59
CA MET A 237 -10.72 -16.12 26.91
C MET A 237 -10.67 -16.51 28.39
N LEU A 238 -9.56 -16.30 29.10
CA LEU A 238 -9.40 -16.70 30.50
C LEU A 238 -9.69 -15.58 31.50
N ALA A 239 -9.21 -14.36 31.24
CA ALA A 239 -9.33 -13.25 32.20
C ALA A 239 -10.78 -12.82 32.37
N VAL A 240 -11.56 -12.75 31.27
CA VAL A 240 -12.97 -12.31 31.33
C VAL A 240 -13.83 -13.25 32.20
N PRO A 241 -13.84 -14.59 31.99
CA PRO A 241 -14.56 -15.51 32.88
C PRO A 241 -14.02 -15.53 34.30
N MET A 242 -12.70 -15.38 34.49
CA MET A 242 -12.08 -15.37 35.81
C MET A 242 -12.53 -14.15 36.64
N ILE A 243 -12.57 -12.96 36.03
CA ILE A 243 -13.09 -11.73 36.66
C ILE A 243 -14.57 -11.91 37.03
N ALA A 244 -15.38 -12.45 36.12
CA ALA A 244 -16.79 -12.74 36.38
C ALA A 244 -16.97 -13.74 37.55
N TYR A 245 -16.15 -14.78 37.61
CA TYR A 245 -16.17 -15.76 38.68
C TYR A 245 -15.78 -15.15 40.03
N PHE A 246 -14.65 -14.44 40.10
CA PHE A 246 -14.18 -13.86 41.36
C PHE A 246 -15.07 -12.73 41.87
N SER A 247 -15.65 -11.92 40.98
CA SER A 247 -16.65 -10.93 41.38
C SER A 247 -17.90 -11.60 41.97
N GLY A 248 -18.36 -12.71 41.39
CA GLY A 248 -19.42 -13.54 41.96
C GLY A 248 -19.10 -14.08 43.35
N VAL A 249 -17.91 -14.67 43.54
CA VAL A 249 -17.46 -15.20 44.84
C VAL A 249 -17.29 -14.10 45.89
N ALA A 250 -16.75 -12.94 45.51
CA ALA A 250 -16.59 -11.80 46.41
C ALA A 250 -17.96 -11.26 46.87
N ARG A 251 -18.93 -11.20 45.94
CA ARG A 251 -20.30 -10.81 46.26
C ARG A 251 -20.96 -11.79 47.23
N GLN A 252 -20.83 -13.09 47.00
CA GLN A 252 -21.34 -14.13 47.92
C GLN A 252 -20.76 -13.98 49.32
N LYS A 253 -19.43 -13.85 49.45
CA LYS A 253 -18.79 -13.65 50.76
C LYS A 253 -19.27 -12.39 51.48
N ARG A 254 -19.55 -11.31 50.75
CA ARG A 254 -20.07 -10.07 51.33
C ARG A 254 -21.50 -10.26 51.83
N GLU A 255 -22.36 -10.90 51.04
CA GLU A 255 -23.74 -11.21 51.41
C GLU A 255 -23.79 -12.16 52.62
N ASP A 256 -22.94 -13.18 52.66
CA ASP A 256 -22.81 -14.11 53.80
C ASP A 256 -22.38 -13.38 55.08
N ARG A 257 -21.41 -12.45 54.99
CA ARG A 257 -20.99 -11.63 56.13
C ARG A 257 -22.15 -10.77 56.64
N LEU A 258 -22.85 -10.07 55.75
CA LEU A 258 -24.00 -9.23 56.14
C LEU A 258 -25.11 -10.06 56.81
N ARG A 259 -25.36 -11.28 56.33
CA ARG A 259 -26.33 -12.20 56.93
C ARG A 259 -25.88 -12.73 58.29
N SER A 260 -24.57 -12.86 58.52
CA SER A 260 -24.02 -13.25 59.82
C SER A 260 -24.06 -12.11 60.85
N GLU A 261 -23.88 -10.86 60.41
CA GLU A 261 -23.95 -9.68 61.27
C GLU A 261 -25.41 -9.27 61.58
N ASN A 262 -26.34 -9.52 60.67
CA ASN A 262 -27.78 -9.32 60.85
C ASN A 262 -28.55 -10.62 60.64
N PRO A 263 -28.54 -11.55 61.62
CA PRO A 263 -29.31 -12.77 61.51
C PRO A 263 -30.81 -12.44 61.44
N PRO A 264 -31.59 -13.16 60.62
CA PRO A 264 -33.02 -12.94 60.54
C PRO A 264 -33.68 -13.16 61.92
N PRO A 265 -34.73 -12.39 62.26
CA PRO A 265 -35.40 -12.54 63.53
C PRO A 265 -35.92 -13.97 63.67
N ILE A 266 -35.64 -14.56 64.82
CA ILE A 266 -36.06 -15.92 65.18
C ILE A 266 -37.57 -15.85 65.43
N THR A 267 -38.37 -16.36 64.49
CA THR A 267 -39.81 -16.60 64.68
C THR A 267 -40.06 -17.85 65.51
#